data_AF-A0A4Q2XEI6-F1
#
_entry.id   AF-A0A4Q2XEI6-F1
#
_cell.length_a   1.000
_cell.length_b   1.000
_cell.length_c   1.000
_cell.angle_alpha   90.00
_cell.angle_beta   90.00
_cell.angle_gamma   90.00
#
_symmetry.space_group_name_H-M   'P 1'
#
loop_
_entity.id
_entity.type
_entity.pdbx_description
1 polymer ?
#
loop_
_entity_poly.entity_id
_entity_poly.type
_entity_poly.pdbx_seq_one_letter_code
_entity_poly.pdbx_strand_id
1 'polypeptide(L)'
;LSVRYGAVPDPATGWIVAGCFVLFVASFAAGPGVCVWLALSELMPTRIRSNGMSVALLINQAVSTAIAATFLPTVVKFGYSTIFFGWAACTVVYFITAAFFLPETKGKTLEEIEEHFTGKRVP
;
A
#
# COMPACT_ATOMS: atom_id res chain seq x y z
N LEU A 1 13.51 -7.72 39.14
CA LEU A 1 13.00 -7.81 37.75
C LEU A 1 13.51 -6.58 36.98
N SER A 2 14.81 -6.56 36.63
CA SER A 2 15.45 -5.42 35.96
C SER A 2 15.45 -5.66 34.45
N VAL A 3 14.40 -5.18 33.77
CA VAL A 3 14.45 -5.00 32.32
C VAL A 3 15.57 -3.99 32.08
N ARG A 4 16.72 -4.48 31.60
CA ARG A 4 17.83 -3.62 31.18
C ARG A 4 17.33 -2.83 29.97
N TYR A 5 16.87 -1.61 30.19
CA TYR A 5 16.80 -0.61 29.14
C TYR A 5 18.22 -0.52 28.57
N GLY A 6 18.44 -1.11 27.39
CA GLY A 6 19.67 -0.92 26.63
C GLY A 6 19.90 0.57 26.43
N ALA A 7 21.16 0.95 26.21
CA ALA A 7 21.58 2.35 26.06
C ALA A 7 20.53 3.15 25.28
N VAL A 8 19.96 4.18 25.92
CA VAL A 8 19.01 5.09 25.27
C VAL A 8 19.70 5.61 24.01
N PRO A 9 19.13 5.37 22.81
CA PRO A 9 19.69 5.88 21.58
C PRO A 9 19.82 7.39 21.69
N ASP A 10 20.92 7.94 21.19
CA ASP A 10 21.14 9.39 21.16
C ASP A 10 19.92 10.09 20.54
N PRO A 11 19.46 11.25 21.06
CA PRO A 11 18.30 11.96 20.52
C PRO A 11 18.37 12.17 19.01
N ALA A 12 19.57 12.32 18.43
CA ALA A 12 19.75 12.40 16.98
C ALA A 12 19.29 11.12 16.26
N THR A 13 19.51 9.94 16.84
CA THR A 13 19.01 8.66 16.29
C THR A 13 17.48 8.62 16.26
N GLY A 14 16.83 9.12 17.32
CA GLY A 14 15.37 9.21 17.38
C GLY A 14 14.80 10.12 16.29
N TRP A 15 15.40 11.30 16.09
CA TRP A 15 14.99 12.23 15.03
C TRP A 15 15.25 11.68 13.63
N ILE A 16 16.36 10.95 13.41
CA ILE A 16 16.65 10.29 12.13
C ILE A 16 15.60 9.22 11.84
N VAL A 17 15.29 8.35 12.80
CA VAL A 17 14.27 7.30 12.64
C VAL A 17 12.90 7.91 12.35
N ALA A 18 12.51 8.96 13.08
CA ALA A 18 11.27 9.67 12.83
C ALA A 18 11.23 10.28 11.42
N GLY A 19 12.33 10.92 10.98
CA GLY A 19 12.45 11.48 9.63
C GLY A 19 12.32 10.41 8.54
N CYS A 20 12.99 9.28 8.69
CA CYS A 20 12.86 8.13 7.77
C CYS A 20 11.42 7.60 7.72
N PHE A 21 10.75 7.52 8.86
CA PHE A 21 9.37 7.05 8.94
C PHE A 21 8.40 8.01 8.26
N VAL A 22 8.56 9.32 8.47
CA VAL A 22 7.76 10.36 7.81
C VAL A 22 7.96 10.33 6.30
N LEU A 23 9.22 10.22 5.83
CA LEU A 23 9.51 10.12 4.41
C LEU A 23 8.87 8.87 3.79
N PHE A 24 8.98 7.72 4.47
CA PHE A 24 8.35 6.48 4.04
C PHE A 24 6.82 6.62 3.93
N VAL A 25 6.16 7.17 4.95
CA VAL A 25 4.71 7.40 4.95
C VAL A 25 4.30 8.39 3.86
N ALA A 26 5.08 9.46 3.65
CA ALA A 26 4.81 10.45 2.59
C ALA A 26 4.92 9.82 1.20
N SER A 27 5.96 9.02 0.94
CA SER A 27 6.10 8.28 -0.32
C SER A 27 4.98 7.25 -0.52
N PHE A 28 4.58 6.56 0.54
CA PHE A 28 3.48 5.60 0.48
C PHE A 28 2.13 6.28 0.18
N ALA A 29 1.86 7.42 0.82
CA ALA A 29 0.66 8.21 0.59
C ALA A 29 0.61 8.77 -0.84
N ALA A 30 1.71 9.31 -1.34
CA ALA A 30 1.77 9.91 -2.67
C ALA A 30 1.76 8.89 -3.82
N GLY A 31 2.33 7.70 -3.62
CA GLY A 31 2.41 6.66 -4.64
C GLY A 31 1.32 5.60 -4.47
N PRO A 32 1.61 4.47 -3.80
CA PRO A 32 0.70 3.33 -3.71
C PRO A 32 -0.70 3.67 -3.22
N GLY A 33 -0.79 4.51 -2.19
CA GLY A 33 -2.05 4.89 -1.58
C GLY A 33 -2.98 5.56 -2.58
N VAL A 34 -2.54 6.65 -3.20
CA VAL A 34 -3.37 7.39 -4.17
C VAL A 34 -3.56 6.60 -5.47
N CYS A 35 -2.51 5.97 -6.01
CA CYS A 35 -2.59 5.27 -7.29
C CYS A 35 -3.58 4.10 -7.28
N VAL A 36 -3.62 3.29 -6.22
CA VAL A 36 -4.54 2.14 -6.15
C VAL A 36 -6.00 2.60 -6.13
N TRP A 37 -6.31 3.60 -5.30
CA TRP A 37 -7.68 4.12 -5.21
C TRP A 37 -8.09 4.86 -6.49
N LEU A 38 -7.15 5.58 -7.13
CA LEU A 38 -7.38 6.25 -8.40
C LEU A 38 -7.68 5.24 -9.51
N ALA A 39 -6.80 4.24 -9.69
CA ALA A 39 -6.98 3.19 -10.69
C ALA A 39 -8.30 2.43 -10.48
N LEU A 40 -8.65 2.11 -9.22
CA LEU A 40 -9.92 1.48 -8.91
C LEU A 40 -11.12 2.36 -9.29
N SER A 41 -11.02 3.68 -9.12
CA SER A 41 -12.07 4.62 -9.52
C SER A 41 -12.20 4.78 -11.05
N GLU A 42 -11.09 4.66 -11.78
CA GLU A 42 -11.02 4.77 -13.24
C GLU A 42 -11.49 3.48 -13.94
N LEU A 43 -11.11 2.31 -13.42
CA LEU A 43 -11.47 1.01 -14.02
C LEU A 43 -12.94 0.64 -13.80
N MET A 44 -13.59 1.25 -12.81
CA MET A 44 -14.95 0.88 -12.38
C MET A 44 -16.04 1.66 -13.13
N PRO A 45 -16.99 0.98 -13.80
CA PRO A 45 -18.12 1.61 -14.46
C PRO A 45 -18.95 2.43 -13.46
N THR A 46 -19.36 3.64 -13.86
CA THR A 46 -20.06 4.63 -13.02
C THR A 46 -21.29 4.06 -12.28
N ARG A 47 -21.98 3.08 -12.88
CA ARG A 47 -23.16 2.43 -12.29
C ARG A 47 -22.86 1.52 -11.09
N ILE A 48 -21.69 0.89 -11.04
CA ILE A 48 -21.31 -0.07 -9.98
C ILE A 48 -20.15 0.41 -9.10
N ARG A 49 -19.61 1.60 -9.39
CA ARG A 49 -18.45 2.18 -8.70
C ARG A 49 -18.62 2.20 -7.19
N SER A 50 -19.75 2.69 -6.68
CA SER A 50 -20.01 2.74 -5.22
C SER A 50 -19.96 1.37 -4.55
N ASN A 51 -20.58 0.36 -5.17
CA ASN A 51 -20.60 -1.01 -4.63
C ASN A 51 -19.22 -1.66 -4.68
N GLY A 52 -18.48 -1.54 -5.79
CA GLY A 52 -17.14 -2.14 -5.87
C GLY A 52 -16.11 -1.42 -5.00
N MET A 53 -16.20 -0.11 -4.84
CA MET A 53 -15.37 0.64 -3.87
C MET A 53 -15.64 0.17 -2.43
N SER A 54 -16.89 -0.12 -2.09
CA SER A 54 -17.27 -0.64 -0.77
C SER A 54 -16.71 -2.05 -0.52
N VAL A 55 -16.73 -2.93 -1.52
CA VAL A 55 -16.12 -4.27 -1.44
C VAL A 55 -14.61 -4.18 -1.32
N ALA A 56 -13.96 -3.32 -2.12
CA ALA A 56 -12.52 -3.09 -2.03
C ALA A 56 -12.11 -2.55 -0.65
N LEU A 57 -12.89 -1.62 -0.10
CA LEU A 57 -12.68 -1.11 1.26
C LEU A 57 -12.83 -2.22 2.31
N LEU A 58 -13.84 -3.09 2.16
CA LEU A 58 -14.05 -4.22 3.06
C LEU A 58 -12.85 -5.18 3.04
N ILE A 59 -12.37 -5.52 1.86
CA ILE A 59 -11.18 -6.40 1.69
C ILE A 59 -9.94 -5.71 2.29
N ASN A 60 -9.72 -4.44 1.99
CA ASN A 60 -8.61 -3.67 2.54
C ASN A 60 -8.65 -3.64 4.08
N GLN A 61 -9.85 -3.45 4.65
CA GLN A 61 -10.00 -3.49 6.11
C GLN A 61 -9.79 -4.90 6.67
N ALA A 62 -10.31 -5.94 6.02
CA ALA A 62 -10.13 -7.32 6.47
C ALA A 62 -8.64 -7.71 6.51
N VAL A 63 -7.88 -7.36 5.47
CA VAL A 63 -6.43 -7.56 5.42
C VAL A 63 -5.74 -6.77 6.51
N SER A 64 -6.10 -5.50 6.71
CA SER A 64 -5.53 -4.64 7.76
C SER A 64 -5.77 -5.23 9.16
N THR A 65 -6.97 -5.75 9.42
CA THR A 65 -7.30 -6.42 10.69
C THR A 65 -6.52 -7.73 10.86
N ALA A 66 -6.38 -8.54 9.81
CA ALA A 66 -5.61 -9.78 9.86
C ALA A 66 -4.12 -9.51 10.15
N ILE A 67 -3.56 -8.47 9.53
CA ILE A 67 -2.20 -8.01 9.80
C ILE A 67 -2.08 -7.56 11.26
N ALA A 68 -3.00 -6.72 11.76
CA ALA A 68 -2.97 -6.25 13.13
C ALA A 68 -3.03 -7.40 14.16
N ALA A 69 -3.86 -8.42 13.89
CA ALA A 69 -3.97 -9.61 14.74
C ALA A 69 -2.71 -10.49 14.71
N THR A 70 -2.04 -10.60 13.56
CA THR A 70 -0.83 -11.43 13.39
C THR A 70 0.46 -10.69 13.74
N PHE A 71 0.44 -9.36 13.81
CA PHE A 71 1.61 -8.53 14.11
C PHE A 71 2.17 -8.80 15.51
N LEU A 72 1.36 -8.67 16.56
CA LEU A 72 1.78 -8.91 17.95
C LEU A 72 2.47 -10.28 18.16
N PRO A 73 1.85 -11.42 17.78
CA PRO A 73 2.47 -12.73 17.98
C PRO A 73 3.74 -12.94 17.13
N THR A 74 3.84 -12.30 15.97
CA THR A 74 5.03 -12.38 15.10
C THR A 74 6.19 -11.55 15.67
N VAL A 75 5.93 -10.34 16.19
CA VAL A 75 6.95 -9.50 16.83
C VAL A 75 7.55 -10.22 18.03
N VAL A 76 6.70 -10.85 18.85
CA VAL A 76 7.14 -11.54 20.07
C VAL A 76 8.04 -12.75 19.75
N LYS A 77 7.79 -13.45 18.63
CA LYS A 77 8.57 -14.65 18.24
C LYS A 77 9.81 -14.34 17.41
N PHE A 78 9.75 -13.37 16.50
CA PHE A 78 10.78 -13.13 15.48
C PHE A 78 11.42 -11.75 15.54
N GLY A 79 10.99 -10.88 16.47
CA GLY A 79 11.48 -9.52 16.59
C GLY A 79 11.00 -8.58 15.47
N TYR A 80 11.24 -7.29 15.66
CA TYR A 80 10.79 -6.24 14.73
C TYR A 80 11.46 -6.32 13.36
N SER A 81 12.76 -6.66 13.29
CA SER A 81 13.52 -6.69 12.02
C SER A 81 12.89 -7.60 10.97
N THR A 82 12.41 -8.77 11.36
CA THR A 82 11.84 -9.77 10.44
C THR A 82 10.56 -9.25 9.77
N ILE A 83 9.75 -8.48 10.50
CA ILE A 83 8.52 -7.89 9.97
C ILE A 83 8.83 -6.73 9.04
N PHE A 84 9.80 -5.87 9.39
CA PHE A 84 10.23 -4.79 8.53
C PHE A 84 10.79 -5.30 7.20
N PHE A 85 11.61 -6.37 7.22
CA PHE A 85 12.10 -7.00 5.99
C PHE A 85 10.97 -7.66 5.18
N GLY A 86 10.00 -8.30 5.85
CA GLY A 86 8.83 -8.87 5.18
C GLY A 86 7.97 -7.80 4.49
N TRP A 87 7.73 -6.67 5.16
CA TRP A 87 7.01 -5.53 4.59
C TRP A 87 7.77 -4.86 3.45
N ALA A 88 9.09 -4.73 3.58
CA ALA A 88 9.94 -4.23 2.50
C ALA A 88 9.86 -5.15 1.27
N ALA A 89 9.91 -6.47 1.46
CA ALA A 89 9.75 -7.43 0.37
C ALA A 89 8.36 -7.32 -0.29
N CYS A 90 7.28 -7.22 0.48
CA CYS A 90 5.93 -6.99 -0.06
C CYS A 90 5.85 -5.68 -0.85
N THR A 91 6.52 -4.62 -0.39
CA THR A 91 6.58 -3.33 -1.08
C THR A 91 7.33 -3.43 -2.40
N VAL A 92 8.42 -4.22 -2.47
CA VAL A 92 9.16 -4.50 -3.71
C VAL A 92 8.30 -5.31 -4.68
N VAL A 93 7.59 -6.33 -4.20
CA VAL A 93 6.66 -7.11 -5.04
C VAL A 93 5.54 -6.22 -5.57
N TYR A 94 4.98 -5.34 -4.73
CA TYR A 94 4.02 -4.32 -5.16
C TYR A 94 4.64 -3.41 -6.24
N PHE A 95 5.85 -2.91 -6.04
CA PHE A 95 6.52 -2.04 -7.00
C PHE A 95 6.78 -2.73 -8.34
N ILE A 96 7.22 -3.99 -8.33
CA ILE A 96 7.40 -4.79 -9.54
C ILE A 96 6.06 -5.03 -10.23
N THR A 97 5.04 -5.41 -9.47
CA THR A 97 3.69 -5.64 -10.01
C THR A 97 3.13 -4.33 -10.58
N ALA A 98 3.29 -3.19 -9.90
CA ALA A 98 2.89 -1.90 -10.41
C ALA A 98 3.69 -1.49 -11.65
N ALA A 99 4.99 -1.79 -11.72
CA ALA A 99 5.82 -1.43 -12.87
C ALA A 99 5.55 -2.30 -14.11
N PHE A 100 5.17 -3.57 -13.95
CA PHE A 100 4.97 -4.52 -15.05
C PHE A 100 3.49 -4.81 -15.38
N PHE A 101 2.62 -4.88 -14.38
CA PHE A 101 1.20 -5.19 -14.53
C PHE A 101 0.29 -3.96 -14.54
N LEU A 102 0.75 -2.79 -14.09
CA LEU A 102 0.02 -1.55 -14.33
C LEU A 102 0.45 -1.05 -15.73
N PRO A 103 -0.32 -1.32 -16.79
CA PRO A 103 -0.06 -0.67 -18.07
C PRO A 103 -0.10 0.84 -17.84
N GLU A 104 0.78 1.60 -18.50
CA GLU A 104 0.84 3.06 -18.37
C GLU A 104 -0.55 3.69 -18.57
N THR A 105 -1.24 3.98 -17.47
CA THR A 105 -2.43 4.84 -17.44
C THR A 105 -2.05 6.31 -17.30
N LYS A 106 -0.76 6.62 -17.09
CA LYS A 106 -0.24 7.99 -17.09
C LYS A 106 -0.33 8.59 -18.49
N GLY A 107 -1.39 9.35 -18.74
CA GLY A 107 -1.53 10.20 -19.93
C GLY A 107 -2.52 9.70 -20.97
N LYS A 108 -3.28 8.63 -20.70
CA LYS A 108 -4.40 8.20 -21.56
C LYS A 108 -5.72 8.67 -20.99
N THR A 109 -6.59 9.16 -21.88
CA THR A 109 -7.95 9.58 -21.50
C THR A 109 -8.79 8.36 -21.14
N LEU A 110 -9.77 8.54 -20.25
CA LEU A 110 -10.65 7.48 -19.76
C LEU A 110 -11.34 6.70 -20.89
N GLU A 111 -11.59 7.37 -22.02
CA GLU A 111 -12.20 6.81 -23.23
C GLU A 111 -11.30 5.80 -23.95
N GLU A 112 -9.97 6.00 -24.02
CA GLU A 112 -9.06 5.04 -24.65
C GLU A 112 -8.91 3.74 -23.82
N ILE A 113 -9.05 3.84 -22.50
CA ILE A 113 -9.01 2.70 -21.59
C ILE A 113 -10.33 1.91 -21.68
N GLU A 114 -11.47 2.60 -21.79
CA GLU A 114 -12.77 1.98 -22.07
C GLU A 114 -12.80 1.29 -23.44
N GLU A 115 -12.22 1.88 -24.48
CA GLU A 115 -12.16 1.25 -25.81
C GLU A 115 -11.32 -0.03 -25.83
N HIS A 116 -10.21 -0.04 -25.07
CA HIS A 116 -9.29 -1.19 -25.00
C HIS A 116 -9.88 -2.38 -24.22
N PHE A 117 -10.63 -2.11 -23.14
CA PHE A 117 -11.28 -3.16 -22.33
C PHE A 117 -12.64 -3.61 -22.86
N THR A 118 -13.39 -2.74 -23.54
CA THR A 118 -14.77 -3.03 -23.97
C THR A 118 -14.86 -3.49 -25.43
N GLY A 119 -13.81 -3.28 -26.24
CA GLY A 119 -13.77 -3.74 -27.64
C GLY A 119 -14.86 -3.16 -28.54
N LYS A 120 -15.51 -2.07 -28.12
CA LYS A 120 -16.57 -1.39 -28.87
C LYS A 120 -16.15 0.06 -29.08
N ARG A 121 -16.02 0.46 -30.36
CA ARG A 121 -15.97 1.86 -30.78
C ARG A 121 -17.21 2.56 -30.24
N VAL A 122 -17.00 3.58 -29.41
CA VAL A 122 -18.06 4.51 -29.03
C VAL A 122 -18.11 5.55 -30.18
N PRO A 123 -19.26 5.74 -30.84
CA PRO A 123 -19.40 6.68 -31.95
C PRO A 123 -19.35 8.15 -31.53
#